data_AF-A0A914UNH0-F1
#
_entry.id   AF-A0A914UNH0-F1
#
_cell.length_a   1.000
_cell.length_b   1.000
_cell.length_c   1.000
_cell.angle_alpha   90.00
_cell.angle_beta   90.00
_cell.angle_gamma   90.00
#
_symmetry.space_group_name_H-M   'P 1'
#
loop_
_entity.id
_entity.type
_entity.pdbx_description
1 polymer ?
#
loop_
_entity_poly.entity_id
_entity_poly.type
_entity_poly.pdbx_seq_one_letter_code
_entity_poly.pdbx_strand_id
1 'polypeptide(L)'
;MNAFATFSGLILVCMVRELIAVCPAGRDYIGRSGAEPIVVTAAPCVDLLSDCPKNVALCNVDSYRVFMTAKCPKTCNRCVVTNCTDANTLCTQWAAQGFCQSSFYTTAHKQTYCRATCGYC
;
A
#
# COMPACT_ATOMS: atom_id res chain seq x y z
N MET A 1 22.58 -6.16 -46.81
CA MET A 1 23.14 -4.90 -47.34
C MET A 1 21.99 -4.13 -47.97
N ASN A 2 22.01 -2.80 -47.93
CA ASN A 2 20.94 -1.84 -48.26
C ASN A 2 20.18 -1.40 -46.98
N ALA A 3 20.46 -0.28 -46.32
CA ALA A 3 20.66 1.13 -46.71
C ALA A 3 19.42 1.97 -46.40
N PHE A 4 19.64 2.99 -45.56
CA PHE A 4 19.00 4.30 -45.47
C PHE A 4 17.46 4.43 -45.45
N ALA A 5 16.96 5.04 -44.37
CA ALA A 5 16.03 6.17 -44.51
C ALA A 5 16.07 7.04 -43.23
N THR A 6 16.74 8.18 -43.32
CA THR A 6 16.50 9.38 -42.51
C THR A 6 15.07 9.86 -42.71
N PHE A 7 14.30 10.05 -41.65
CA PHE A 7 13.16 10.99 -41.66
C PHE A 7 13.06 11.70 -40.31
N SER A 8 13.36 12.99 -40.35
CA SER A 8 13.01 14.00 -39.36
C SER A 8 11.50 14.01 -39.12
N GLY A 9 11.08 14.11 -37.86
CA GLY A 9 9.68 14.40 -37.53
C GLY A 9 9.16 13.67 -36.30
N LEU A 10 9.50 14.19 -35.11
CA LEU A 10 8.74 14.21 -33.86
C LEU A 10 7.54 13.23 -33.67
N ILE A 11 7.73 11.91 -33.73
CA ILE A 11 6.79 10.93 -33.14
C ILE A 11 7.60 9.84 -32.44
N LEU A 12 7.60 9.91 -31.11
CA LEU A 12 8.25 9.01 -30.17
C LEU A 12 7.54 7.64 -30.18
N VAL A 13 7.82 6.78 -31.17
CA VAL A 13 7.41 5.36 -31.11
C VAL A 13 8.59 4.53 -30.62
N CYS A 14 8.52 4.16 -29.35
CA CYS A 14 9.47 3.31 -28.65
C CYS A 14 9.51 1.91 -29.30
N MET A 15 10.64 1.55 -29.91
CA MET A 15 10.90 0.22 -30.47
C MET A 15 10.88 -0.83 -29.36
N VAL A 16 10.02 -1.83 -29.53
CA VAL A 16 9.93 -3.06 -28.74
C VAL A 16 11.12 -3.96 -29.05
N ARG A 17 12.03 -4.15 -28.10
CA ARG A 17 12.78 -5.41 -27.88
C ARG A 17 13.55 -5.36 -26.55
N GLU A 18 13.41 -6.45 -25.79
CA GLU A 18 14.10 -6.80 -24.53
C GLU A 18 13.54 -6.14 -23.24
N LEU A 19 12.42 -6.71 -22.76
CA LEU A 19 12.02 -6.93 -21.36
C LEU A 19 12.30 -5.84 -20.30
N ILE A 20 11.20 -5.15 -19.96
CA ILE A 20 10.82 -4.51 -18.69
C ILE A 20 11.23 -3.02 -18.52
N ALA A 21 10.19 -2.21 -18.37
CA ALA A 21 10.15 -0.77 -18.24
C ALA A 21 10.99 -0.21 -17.08
N VAL A 22 11.81 0.80 -17.39
CA VAL A 22 12.34 1.73 -16.40
C VAL A 22 11.26 2.78 -16.11
N CYS A 23 10.62 2.70 -14.95
CA CYS A 23 9.84 3.82 -14.41
C CYS A 23 10.74 4.66 -13.48
N PRO A 24 10.76 5.99 -13.61
CA PRO A 24 11.59 6.85 -12.79
C PRO A 24 11.11 6.93 -11.32
N ALA A 25 12.11 6.84 -10.43
CA ALA A 25 12.24 7.25 -9.02
C ALA A 25 11.05 7.15 -8.03
N GLY A 26 11.29 6.46 -6.90
CA GLY A 26 10.64 6.77 -5.62
C GLY A 26 10.02 5.62 -4.82
N ARG A 27 10.37 4.35 -5.06
CA ARG A 27 9.87 3.21 -4.26
C ARG A 27 10.98 2.57 -3.43
N ASP A 28 10.94 2.80 -2.12
CA ASP A 28 11.74 2.11 -1.13
C ASP A 28 11.16 0.70 -0.86
N TYR A 29 11.51 -0.29 -1.69
CA TYR A 29 11.26 -1.69 -1.38
C TYR A 29 12.42 -2.22 -0.52
N ILE A 30 12.25 -2.09 0.79
CA ILE A 30 13.08 -2.77 1.78
C ILE A 30 12.65 -4.24 1.90
N GLY A 31 13.27 -5.05 1.04
CA GLY A 31 13.70 -6.44 1.29
C GLY A 31 12.65 -7.47 1.72
N ARG A 32 12.26 -8.35 0.78
CA ARG A 32 12.25 -9.79 1.07
C ARG A 32 12.41 -10.63 -0.19
N SER A 33 13.51 -11.39 -0.22
CA SER A 33 13.73 -12.53 -1.10
C SER A 33 12.69 -13.62 -0.81
N GLY A 34 11.79 -13.87 -1.75
CA GLY A 34 10.81 -14.96 -1.71
C GLY A 34 9.90 -14.92 -2.93
N ALA A 35 9.96 -15.96 -3.76
CA ALA A 35 9.28 -16.08 -5.04
C ALA A 35 7.79 -16.44 -4.88
N GLU A 36 6.98 -15.49 -4.40
CA GLU A 36 5.51 -15.54 -4.48
C GLU A 36 4.98 -14.23 -5.10
N PRO A 37 3.86 -14.26 -5.84
CA PRO A 37 3.26 -13.05 -6.39
C PRO A 37 2.72 -12.19 -5.24
N ILE A 38 3.49 -11.17 -4.86
CA ILE A 38 3.07 -10.15 -3.89
C ILE A 38 1.92 -9.35 -4.49
N VAL A 39 0.70 -9.76 -4.18
CA VAL A 39 -0.44 -8.85 -4.21
C VAL A 39 -0.06 -7.74 -3.25
N VAL A 40 0.27 -6.56 -3.78
CA VAL A 40 0.43 -5.34 -3.00
C VAL A 40 -0.97 -4.92 -2.57
N THR A 41 -1.56 -5.68 -1.64
CA THR A 41 -2.69 -5.21 -0.88
C THR A 41 -2.14 -4.09 -0.02
N ALA A 42 -2.68 -2.89 -0.18
CA ALA A 42 -2.40 -1.78 0.73
C ALA A 42 -2.51 -2.32 2.15
N ALA A 43 -1.39 -2.36 2.86
CA ALA A 43 -1.34 -2.97 4.17
C ALA A 43 -2.39 -2.26 5.04
N PRO A 44 -3.25 -3.02 5.72
CA PRO A 44 -4.27 -2.41 6.56
C PRO A 44 -3.60 -1.53 7.63
N CYS A 45 -4.05 -0.27 7.78
CA CYS A 45 -3.56 0.67 8.81
C CYS A 45 -4.08 0.26 10.20
N VAL A 46 -3.60 -0.88 10.68
CA VAL A 46 -3.85 -1.40 12.01
C VAL A 46 -2.54 -1.91 12.57
N ASP A 47 -2.44 -1.92 13.89
CA ASP A 47 -1.33 -2.58 14.56
C ASP A 47 -1.56 -4.09 14.52
N LEU A 48 -0.56 -4.83 14.02
CA LEU A 48 -0.59 -6.29 13.93
C LEU A 48 -0.12 -6.95 15.23
N LEU A 49 0.61 -6.21 16.06
CA LEU A 49 1.16 -6.69 17.33
C LEU A 49 0.51 -5.97 18.50
N SER A 50 0.25 -6.71 19.58
CA SER A 50 -0.31 -6.16 20.82
C SER A 50 0.71 -5.31 21.61
N ASP A 51 2.01 -5.50 21.36
CA ASP A 51 3.09 -4.78 22.04
C ASP A 51 3.46 -3.44 21.38
N CYS A 52 2.77 -3.05 20.30
CA CYS A 52 2.97 -1.76 19.65
C CYS A 52 2.95 -0.56 20.62
N PRO A 53 2.03 -0.46 21.60
CA PRO A 53 2.00 0.66 22.56
C PRO A 53 3.25 0.76 23.42
N LYS A 54 3.87 -0.38 23.77
CA LYS A 54 5.11 -0.41 24.57
C LYS A 54 6.33 0.00 23.74
N ASN A 55 6.25 -0.20 22.43
CA ASN A 55 7.35 0.00 21.50
C ASN A 55 7.28 1.33 20.75
N VAL A 56 6.44 2.29 21.19
CA VAL A 56 6.33 3.64 20.62
C VAL A 56 7.70 4.33 20.46
N ALA A 57 8.60 4.16 21.42
CA ALA A 57 9.94 4.74 21.36
C ALA A 57 10.76 4.22 20.17
N LEU A 58 10.52 2.97 19.74
CA LEU A 58 11.21 2.33 18.62
C LEU A 58 10.75 2.86 17.26
N CYS A 59 9.66 3.63 17.20
CA CYS A 59 9.21 4.23 15.95
C CYS A 59 10.34 5.06 15.31
N ASN A 60 11.07 5.88 16.06
CA ASN A 60 12.09 6.77 15.50
C ASN A 60 13.51 6.18 15.46
N VAL A 61 13.67 4.91 15.84
CA VAL A 61 14.97 4.21 15.77
C VAL A 61 15.13 3.64 14.36
N ASP A 62 16.13 4.07 13.61
CA ASP A 62 16.32 3.68 12.19
C ASP A 62 16.25 2.16 11.96
N SER A 63 16.89 1.38 12.84
CA SER A 63 16.92 -0.09 12.80
C SER A 63 15.52 -0.71 12.91
N TYR A 64 14.64 -0.11 13.70
CA TYR A 64 13.28 -0.60 13.96
C TYR A 64 12.21 0.14 13.15
N ARG A 65 12.57 1.24 12.48
CA ARG A 65 11.64 2.10 11.75
C ARG A 65 10.84 1.32 10.73
N VAL A 66 11.51 0.45 9.97
CA VAL A 66 10.94 -0.45 8.97
C VAL A 66 9.98 -1.45 9.60
N PHE A 67 10.45 -2.12 10.65
CA PHE A 67 9.71 -3.13 11.38
C PHE A 67 8.43 -2.55 11.98
N MET A 68 8.57 -1.43 12.69
CA MET A 68 7.45 -0.71 13.30
C MET A 68 6.49 -0.15 12.25
N THR A 69 6.95 0.25 11.07
CA THR A 69 6.06 0.65 9.97
C THR A 69 5.27 -0.54 9.41
N ALA A 70 5.89 -1.71 9.29
CA ALA A 70 5.22 -2.91 8.78
C ALA A 70 4.29 -3.59 9.80
N LYS A 71 4.58 -3.42 11.09
CA LYS A 71 3.91 -4.15 12.19
C LYS A 71 3.02 -3.29 13.06
N CYS A 72 3.39 -2.03 13.25
CA CYS A 72 2.72 -1.07 14.10
C CYS A 72 2.49 0.27 13.36
N PRO A 73 1.95 0.26 12.12
CA PRO A 73 1.81 1.49 11.34
C PRO A 73 0.89 2.51 12.03
N LYS A 74 -0.10 2.05 12.79
CA LYS A 74 -1.06 2.92 13.48
C LYS A 74 -0.42 3.55 14.72
N THR A 75 0.24 2.76 15.56
CA THR A 75 0.93 3.29 16.74
C THR A 75 2.04 4.30 16.39
N CYS A 76 2.74 4.09 15.26
CA CYS A 76 3.78 5.02 14.82
C CYS A 76 3.27 6.16 13.93
N ASN A 77 1.96 6.28 13.67
CA ASN A 77 1.38 7.23 12.72
C ASN A 77 2.05 7.17 11.33
N ARG A 78 2.37 5.97 10.86
CA ARG A 78 3.02 5.71 9.55
C ARG A 78 2.11 5.03 8.55
N CYS A 79 0.81 5.11 8.78
CA CYS A 79 -0.16 4.68 7.81
C CYS A 79 -0.11 5.60 6.59
N VAL A 80 0.59 5.16 5.55
CA VAL A 80 0.53 5.80 4.23
C VAL A 80 -0.69 5.24 3.51
N VAL A 81 -1.88 5.75 3.85
CA VAL A 81 -3.10 5.45 3.10
C VAL A 81 -3.27 6.50 2.02
N THR A 82 -2.62 6.29 0.88
CA THR A 82 -2.89 7.09 -0.32
C THR A 82 -4.31 6.78 -0.81
N ASN A 83 -5.13 7.83 -0.97
CA ASN A 83 -6.57 7.76 -1.27
C ASN A 83 -7.37 7.04 -0.19
N CYS A 84 -7.61 7.69 0.95
CA CYS A 84 -8.56 7.17 1.93
C CYS A 84 -10.00 7.35 1.43
N THR A 85 -10.54 6.33 0.78
CA THR A 85 -11.92 6.30 0.30
C THR A 85 -12.52 4.95 0.59
N ASP A 86 -13.83 4.90 0.78
CA ASP A 86 -14.53 3.63 0.86
C ASP A 86 -14.58 2.96 -0.52
N ALA A 87 -14.49 1.64 -0.54
CA ALA A 87 -14.70 0.86 -1.76
C ALA A 87 -16.18 0.56 -2.00
N ASN A 88 -17.02 0.65 -0.97
CA ASN A 88 -18.46 0.44 -1.07
C ASN A 88 -19.24 1.71 -0.68
N THR A 89 -20.33 1.98 -1.38
CA THR A 89 -21.21 3.12 -1.09
C THR A 89 -22.13 2.86 0.11
N LEU A 90 -22.32 1.59 0.50
CA LEU A 90 -23.14 1.19 1.65
C LEU A 90 -22.43 1.33 3.00
N CYS A 91 -21.18 1.80 3.00
CA CYS A 91 -20.38 1.90 4.21
C CYS A 91 -21.02 2.75 5.32
N THR A 92 -21.70 3.84 4.95
CA THR A 92 -22.45 4.67 5.91
C THR A 92 -23.59 3.91 6.58
N GLN A 93 -24.34 3.10 5.81
CA GLN A 93 -25.42 2.27 6.36
C GLN A 93 -24.87 1.14 7.23
N TRP A 94 -23.84 0.44 6.76
CA TRP A 94 -23.22 -0.65 7.51
C TRP A 94 -22.56 -0.16 8.80
N ALA A 95 -21.90 1.01 8.77
CA ALA A 95 -21.34 1.64 9.96
C ALA A 95 -22.44 2.00 10.97
N ALA A 96 -23.58 2.53 10.52
CA ALA A 96 -24.74 2.79 11.38
C ALA A 96 -25.31 1.50 12.01
N GLN A 97 -25.21 0.37 11.32
CA GLN A 97 -25.58 -0.96 11.84
C GLN A 97 -24.50 -1.61 12.71
N GLY A 98 -23.35 -0.95 12.92
CA GLY A 98 -22.27 -1.47 13.78
C GLY A 98 -21.22 -2.30 13.05
N PHE A 99 -21.14 -2.27 11.72
CA PHE A 99 -20.14 -3.02 10.93
C PHE A 99 -18.70 -2.77 11.40
N CYS A 100 -18.34 -1.52 11.70
CA CYS A 100 -16.99 -1.18 12.15
C CYS A 100 -16.62 -1.81 13.50
N GLN A 101 -17.59 -2.05 14.37
CA GLN A 101 -17.40 -2.66 15.71
C GLN A 101 -17.70 -4.17 15.73
N SER A 102 -18.35 -4.69 14.70
CA SER A 102 -18.74 -6.10 14.62
C SER A 102 -17.53 -7.04 14.67
N SER A 103 -17.59 -8.06 15.53
CA SER A 103 -16.59 -9.13 15.59
C SER A 103 -16.78 -10.18 14.48
N PHE A 104 -17.93 -10.19 13.79
CA PHE A 104 -18.21 -11.11 12.69
C PHE A 104 -17.34 -10.82 11.46
N TYR A 105 -17.03 -9.55 11.21
CA TYR A 105 -16.19 -9.13 10.10
C TYR A 105 -14.76 -8.90 10.59
N THR A 106 -13.79 -9.49 9.90
CA THR A 106 -12.37 -9.25 10.22
C THR A 106 -12.01 -7.79 9.93
N THR A 107 -11.04 -7.25 10.66
CA THR A 107 -10.58 -5.87 10.47
C THR A 107 -10.12 -5.61 9.03
N ALA A 108 -9.51 -6.62 8.39
CA ALA A 108 -9.16 -6.59 6.98
C ALA A 108 -10.40 -6.40 6.08
N HIS A 109 -11.50 -7.09 6.36
CA HIS A 109 -12.74 -6.93 5.60
C HIS A 109 -13.28 -5.49 5.74
N LYS A 110 -13.22 -4.93 6.95
CA LYS A 110 -13.67 -3.56 7.20
C LYS A 110 -12.82 -2.53 6.46
N GLN A 111 -11.51 -2.78 6.37
CA GLN A 111 -10.57 -1.94 5.63
C GLN A 111 -10.72 -2.04 4.12
N THR A 112 -10.99 -3.23 3.60
CA THR A 112 -11.20 -3.43 2.16
C THR A 112 -12.42 -2.64 1.68
N TYR A 113 -13.54 -2.71 2.40
CA TYR A 113 -14.78 -2.09 1.96
C TYR A 113 -14.97 -0.66 2.47
N CYS A 114 -14.69 -0.41 3.75
CA CYS A 114 -15.12 0.80 4.46
C CYS A 114 -13.98 1.45 5.25
N ARG A 115 -12.76 1.49 4.70
CA ARG A 115 -11.59 2.07 5.40
C ARG A 115 -11.80 3.51 5.85
N ALA A 116 -12.46 4.33 5.04
CA ALA A 116 -12.65 5.74 5.36
C ALA A 116 -13.76 5.91 6.39
N THR A 117 -14.93 5.31 6.16
CA THR A 117 -16.06 5.39 7.08
C THR A 117 -15.72 4.81 8.46
N CYS A 118 -14.95 3.71 8.53
CA CYS A 118 -14.57 3.09 9.79
C CYS A 118 -13.30 3.68 10.44
N GLY A 119 -12.65 4.69 9.83
CA GLY A 119 -11.45 5.31 10.40
C GLY A 119 -10.23 4.38 10.44
N TYR A 120 -10.08 3.55 9.41
CA TYR A 120 -8.88 2.75 9.19
C TYR A 120 -7.90 3.40 8.19
N CYS A 121 -8.06 4.71 8.05
CA CYS A 121 -7.03 5.64 7.66
C CYS A 121 -6.76 6.49 8.92
#